data_AF-A0A5B0LL60-F1
#
_entry.id   AF-A0A5B0LL60-F1
#
_cell.length_a   1.000
_cell.length_b   1.000
_cell.length_c   1.000
_cell.angle_alpha   90.00
_cell.angle_beta   90.00
_cell.angle_gamma   90.00
#
_symmetry.space_group_name_H-M   'P 1'
#
loop_
_entity.id
_entity.type
_entity.pdbx_description
1 polymer ?
#
loop_
_entity_poly.entity_id
_entity_poly.type
_entity_poly.pdbx_seq_one_letter_code
_entity_poly.pdbx_strand_id
1 'polypeptide(L)'
;MSCLIKVTRATRNSLSSFKSTFIGVLDIAGFEIFETNGFEQLCINYTNERLQQFFNHHMFVLEQEEYSKEDIDWELLSIFGLDLQPTIDLIESSSDPIGILSCLDEECIMPRATDPHHYAGHVEYRTEGWLEKNKDPLNSNLTNVLASSKDKFIATLFEEYRDLTVSQLVLSRAA
;
A
#
# COMPACT_ATOMS: atom_id res chain seq x y z
N MET A 1 -1.70 -16.19 1.28
CA MET A 1 -2.08 -16.20 2.71
C MET A 1 -1.65 -17.46 3.50
N SER A 2 -1.79 -18.69 2.99
CA SER A 2 -1.58 -19.92 3.80
C SER A 2 -0.18 -20.09 4.43
N CYS A 3 0.90 -19.72 3.74
CA CYS A 3 2.27 -19.86 4.28
C CYS A 3 2.53 -18.90 5.45
N LEU A 4 2.20 -17.61 5.26
CA LEU A 4 2.38 -16.59 6.29
C LEU A 4 1.59 -16.95 7.57
N ILE A 5 0.33 -17.36 7.43
CA ILE A 5 -0.50 -17.79 8.55
C ILE A 5 0.15 -18.95 9.32
N LYS A 6 0.73 -19.92 8.61
CA LYS A 6 1.42 -21.06 9.24
C LYS A 6 2.68 -20.61 9.99
N VAL A 7 3.49 -19.74 9.39
CA VAL A 7 4.70 -19.18 10.02
C VAL A 7 4.33 -18.38 11.26
N THR A 8 3.38 -17.44 11.16
CA THR A 8 2.93 -16.61 12.29
C THR A 8 2.36 -17.49 13.42
N ARG A 9 1.56 -18.51 13.10
CA ARG A 9 0.97 -19.40 14.09
C ARG A 9 2.02 -20.28 14.79
N ALA A 10 3.03 -20.75 14.06
CA ALA A 10 4.14 -21.51 14.64
C ALA A 10 4.94 -20.66 15.63
N THR A 11 5.21 -19.40 15.30
CA THR A 11 5.97 -18.48 16.15
C THR A 11 5.17 -17.95 17.34
N ARG A 12 3.85 -17.77 17.19
CA ARG A 12 2.97 -17.20 18.23
C ARG A 12 2.79 -18.10 19.46
N ASN A 13 2.89 -19.42 19.31
CA ASN A 13 2.75 -20.37 20.43
C ASN A 13 3.88 -20.28 21.46
N SER A 14 5.00 -19.61 21.13
CA SER A 14 6.13 -19.41 22.05
C SER A 14 6.06 -18.11 22.86
N LEU A 15 5.10 -17.22 22.57
CA LEU A 15 4.94 -15.93 23.26
C LEU A 15 3.94 -16.06 24.41
N SER A 16 4.41 -16.66 25.50
CA SER A 16 3.72 -16.58 26.79
C SER A 16 3.66 -15.12 27.27
N SER A 17 2.45 -14.63 27.51
CA SER A 17 2.06 -13.59 28.48
C SER A 17 3.02 -12.42 28.76
N PHE A 18 2.62 -11.22 28.31
CA PHE A 18 3.03 -9.88 28.77
C PHE A 18 4.52 -9.47 28.70
N LYS A 19 4.96 -8.98 27.54
CA LYS A 19 5.85 -7.81 27.44
C LYS A 19 5.39 -6.92 26.29
N SER A 20 5.02 -5.67 26.59
CA SER A 20 4.43 -4.69 25.64
C SER A 20 5.43 -4.00 24.73
N THR A 21 6.62 -4.56 24.52
CA THR A 21 7.61 -3.99 23.60
C THR A 21 7.82 -4.94 22.43
N PHE A 22 7.74 -4.40 21.22
CA PHE A 22 8.05 -5.12 20.00
C PHE A 22 9.03 -4.29 19.17
N ILE A 23 9.88 -4.98 18.41
CA ILE A 23 10.75 -4.37 17.40
C ILE A 23 10.22 -4.81 16.05
N GLY A 24 9.93 -3.86 15.18
CA GLY A 24 9.55 -4.09 13.79
C GLY A 24 10.76 -3.96 12.88
N VAL A 25 10.92 -4.88 11.94
CA VAL A 25 11.85 -4.74 10.82
C VAL A 25 11.00 -4.55 9.58
N LEU A 26 11.25 -3.47 8.84
CA LEU A 26 10.57 -3.18 7.58
C LEU A 26 11.46 -3.65 6.43
N ASP A 27 10.92 -4.52 5.59
CA ASP A 27 11.57 -5.01 4.36
C ASP A 27 10.56 -4.86 3.22
N ILE A 28 10.75 -3.82 2.40
CA ILE A 28 9.88 -3.47 1.27
C ILE A 28 10.71 -3.37 -0.01
N ALA A 29 10.04 -3.51 -1.16
CA ALA A 29 10.67 -3.24 -2.45
C ALA A 29 11.09 -1.76 -2.56
N GLY A 30 12.28 -1.52 -3.11
CA GLY A 30 12.78 -0.17 -3.39
C GLY A 30 12.05 0.51 -4.55
N PHE A 31 12.39 1.76 -4.84
CA PHE A 31 11.82 2.50 -5.97
C PHE A 31 12.17 1.83 -7.30
N GLU A 32 11.16 1.61 -8.15
CA GLU A 32 11.29 0.88 -9.42
C GLU A 32 10.94 1.78 -10.60
N ILE A 33 11.83 1.83 -11.59
CA ILE A 33 11.60 2.52 -12.88
C ILE A 33 11.92 1.54 -14.01
N PHE A 34 10.89 1.12 -14.74
CA PHE A 34 11.02 0.24 -15.90
C PHE A 34 10.55 0.92 -17.18
N GLU A 35 10.79 0.27 -18.33
CA GLU A 35 10.27 0.70 -19.65
C GLU A 35 8.73 0.71 -19.70
N THR A 36 8.09 -0.19 -18.95
CA THR A 36 6.62 -0.23 -18.81
C THR A 36 6.24 -0.41 -17.35
N ASN A 37 5.72 0.63 -16.71
CA ASN A 37 5.27 0.60 -15.31
C ASN A 37 3.75 0.38 -15.24
N GLY A 38 3.32 -0.63 -14.49
CA GLY A 38 1.92 -0.95 -14.24
C GLY A 38 1.39 -0.35 -12.94
N PHE A 39 0.20 -0.80 -12.54
CA PHE A 39 -0.43 -0.43 -11.28
C PHE A 39 0.41 -0.85 -10.07
N GLU A 40 1.05 -2.02 -10.15
CA GLU A 40 1.90 -2.56 -9.08
C GLU A 40 3.12 -1.65 -8.82
N GLN A 41 3.75 -1.14 -9.88
CA GLN A 41 4.85 -0.18 -9.77
C GLN A 41 4.39 1.14 -9.16
N LEU A 42 3.19 1.62 -9.51
CA LEU A 42 2.62 2.82 -8.87
C LEU A 42 2.49 2.60 -7.36
N CYS A 43 1.96 1.45 -6.91
CA CYS A 43 1.82 1.13 -5.49
C CYS A 43 3.17 1.02 -4.76
N ILE A 44 4.19 0.43 -5.41
CA ILE A 44 5.55 0.33 -4.86
C ILE A 44 6.16 1.73 -4.73
N ASN A 45 6.10 2.54 -5.78
CA ASN A 45 6.68 3.88 -5.80
C ASN A 45 5.95 4.83 -4.84
N TYR A 46 4.63 4.74 -4.74
CA TYR A 46 3.84 5.46 -3.73
C TYR A 46 4.25 5.09 -2.30
N THR A 47 4.46 3.80 -2.03
CA THR A 47 4.92 3.34 -0.69
C THR A 47 6.31 3.91 -0.37
N ASN A 48 7.21 3.95 -1.35
CA ASN A 48 8.53 4.55 -1.19
C ASN A 48 8.47 6.08 -0.98
N GLU A 49 7.60 6.78 -1.71
CA GLU A 49 7.35 8.23 -1.53
C GLU A 49 6.90 8.53 -0.09
N ARG A 50 5.95 7.73 0.44
CA ARG A 50 5.48 7.81 1.82
C ARG A 50 6.56 7.54 2.84
N LEU A 51 7.40 6.52 2.60
CA LEU A 51 8.50 6.20 3.49
C LEU A 51 9.57 7.31 3.50
N GLN A 52 9.84 7.91 2.33
CA GLN A 52 10.78 9.02 2.21
C GLN A 52 10.25 10.27 2.93
N GLN A 53 8.96 10.60 2.81
CA GLN A 53 8.34 11.69 3.55
C GLN A 53 8.42 11.45 5.07
N PHE A 54 8.18 10.21 5.52
CA PHE A 54 8.33 9.83 6.93
C PHE A 54 9.78 10.00 7.42
N PHE A 55 10.76 9.57 6.64
CA PHE A 55 12.17 9.71 6.97
C PHE A 55 12.58 11.18 7.04
N ASN A 56 12.20 11.96 6.02
CA ASN A 56 12.42 13.40 5.97
C ASN A 56 11.86 14.04 7.25
N HIS A 57 10.57 13.86 7.54
CA HIS A 57 9.94 14.45 8.72
C HIS A 57 10.59 14.00 10.05
N HIS A 58 10.82 12.70 10.23
CA HIS A 58 11.34 12.17 11.49
C HIS A 58 12.79 12.57 11.75
N MET A 59 13.63 12.53 10.71
CA MET A 59 15.02 12.99 10.81
C MET A 59 15.07 14.48 11.14
N PHE A 60 14.24 15.31 10.50
CA PHE A 60 14.19 16.75 10.77
C PHE A 60 13.71 17.09 12.18
N VAL A 61 12.77 16.33 12.74
CA VAL A 61 12.31 16.55 14.11
C VAL A 61 13.44 16.24 15.10
N LEU A 62 14.16 15.14 14.91
CA LEU A 62 15.28 14.77 15.78
C LEU A 62 16.43 15.79 15.72
N GLU A 63 16.78 16.28 14.53
CA GLU A 63 17.81 17.32 14.38
C GLU A 63 17.40 18.64 15.06
N GLN A 64 16.15 19.08 14.88
CA GLN A 64 15.63 20.28 15.54
C GLN A 64 15.63 20.16 17.07
N GLU A 65 15.27 19.00 17.61
CA GLU A 65 15.33 18.73 19.04
C GLU A 65 16.76 18.81 19.58
N GLU A 66 17.75 18.32 18.82
CA GLU A 66 19.15 18.35 19.24
C GLU A 66 19.73 19.77 19.18
N TYR A 67 19.46 20.52 18.11
CA TYR A 67 19.87 21.93 18.01
C TYR A 67 19.25 22.80 19.12
N SER A 68 17.99 22.52 19.48
CA SER A 68 17.31 23.19 20.60
C SER A 68 17.94 22.85 21.96
N LYS A 69 18.47 21.63 22.13
CA LYS A 69 19.20 21.24 23.36
C LYS A 69 20.58 21.88 23.45
N GLU A 70 21.23 22.07 22.32
CA GLU A 70 22.58 22.66 22.25
C GLU A 70 22.57 24.20 22.20
N ASP A 71 21.39 24.82 22.25
CA ASP A 71 21.18 26.29 22.21
C ASP A 71 21.85 26.92 20.97
N ILE A 72 21.79 26.20 19.85
CA ILE A 72 22.33 26.63 18.56
C ILE A 72 21.24 27.42 17.85
N ASP A 73 21.53 28.68 17.54
CA ASP A 73 20.67 29.57 16.77
C ASP A 73 20.60 29.07 15.32
N TRP A 74 19.71 28.13 15.07
CA TRP A 74 19.49 27.52 13.76
C TRP A 74 18.33 28.23 13.06
N GLU A 75 18.65 29.07 12.07
CA GLU A 75 17.64 29.50 11.10
C GLU A 75 17.11 28.24 10.40
N LEU A 76 15.81 27.99 10.56
CA LEU A 76 15.09 26.84 10.00
C LEU A 76 15.16 26.93 8.46
N LEU A 77 16.25 26.42 7.89
CA LEU A 77 16.45 26.39 6.45
C LEU A 77 15.41 25.44 5.84
N SER A 78 14.35 26.03 5.27
CA SER A 78 13.29 25.35 4.52
C SER A 78 13.80 24.56 3.30
N ILE A 79 15.10 24.62 3.00
CA ILE A 79 15.77 23.90 1.91
C ILE A 79 15.80 22.39 2.13
N PHE A 80 15.75 21.91 3.39
CA PHE A 80 15.89 20.48 3.66
C PHE A 80 14.57 19.70 3.53
N GLY A 81 13.42 20.36 3.69
CA GLY A 81 12.12 19.76 3.46
C GLY A 81 11.74 19.84 1.98
N LEU A 82 12.29 18.96 1.15
CA LEU A 82 11.61 18.62 -0.11
C LEU A 82 10.26 18.03 0.31
N ASP A 83 9.23 18.87 0.30
CA ASP A 83 7.90 18.45 0.69
C ASP A 83 7.36 17.53 -0.40
N LEU A 84 7.28 16.25 -0.07
CA LEU A 84 6.73 15.22 -0.95
C LEU A 84 5.21 15.10 -0.77
N GLN A 85 4.64 15.87 0.17
CA GLN A 85 3.20 15.91 0.43
C GLN A 85 2.37 16.22 -0.82
N PRO A 86 2.76 17.14 -1.73
CA PRO A 86 2.00 17.38 -2.96
C PRO A 86 1.90 16.15 -3.87
N THR A 87 2.98 15.37 -4.00
CA THR A 87 3.00 14.13 -4.81
C THR A 87 2.19 13.03 -4.15
N ILE A 88 2.25 12.95 -2.83
CA ILE A 88 1.45 12.03 -2.03
C ILE A 88 -0.05 12.37 -2.16
N ASP A 89 -0.42 13.63 -1.98
CA ASP A 89 -1.80 14.12 -2.08
C ASP A 89 -2.35 13.89 -3.48
N LEU A 90 -1.54 14.08 -4.53
CA LEU A 90 -1.94 13.75 -5.90
C LEU A 90 -2.33 12.27 -6.07
N ILE A 91 -1.73 11.35 -5.31
CA ILE A 91 -1.99 9.91 -5.42
C ILE A 91 -3.18 9.49 -4.55
N GLU A 92 -3.26 9.96 -3.30
CA GLU A 92 -4.24 9.46 -2.32
C GLU A 92 -5.39 10.42 -1.97
N SER A 93 -5.35 11.68 -2.41
CA SER A 93 -6.36 12.68 -2.01
C SER A 93 -7.77 12.18 -2.31
N SER A 94 -8.60 12.13 -1.28
CA SER A 94 -10.02 11.76 -1.41
C SER A 94 -10.92 12.99 -1.56
N SER A 95 -10.33 14.19 -1.55
CA SER A 95 -10.99 15.49 -1.59
C SER A 95 -10.55 16.28 -2.83
N ASP A 96 -11.33 17.27 -3.27
CA ASP A 96 -11.00 18.09 -4.45
C ASP A 96 -9.59 18.74 -4.34
N PRO A 97 -8.62 18.39 -5.22
CA PRO A 97 -8.71 17.51 -6.39
C PRO A 97 -8.57 16.01 -6.06
N ILE A 98 -9.46 15.19 -6.66
CA ILE A 98 -9.47 13.73 -6.48
C ILE A 98 -8.14 13.13 -6.93
N GLY A 99 -7.52 12.35 -6.05
CA GLY A 99 -6.25 11.67 -6.29
C GLY A 99 -6.38 10.46 -7.19
N ILE A 100 -5.25 9.97 -7.69
CA ILE A 100 -5.17 8.88 -8.66
C ILE A 100 -5.86 7.60 -8.16
N LEU A 101 -5.67 7.24 -6.88
CA LEU A 101 -6.30 6.04 -6.31
C LEU A 101 -7.82 6.19 -6.17
N SER A 102 -8.30 7.34 -5.72
CA SER A 102 -9.74 7.60 -5.61
C SER A 102 -10.41 7.65 -7.00
N CYS A 103 -9.72 8.13 -8.04
CA CYS A 103 -10.21 8.06 -9.41
C CYS A 103 -10.34 6.62 -9.94
N LEU A 104 -9.49 5.70 -9.46
CA LEU A 104 -9.54 4.27 -9.84
C LEU A 104 -10.66 3.50 -9.15
N ASP A 105 -11.06 3.93 -7.96
CA ASP A 105 -12.15 3.31 -7.20
C ASP A 105 -13.54 3.70 -7.73
N GLU A 106 -13.69 4.88 -8.34
CA GLU A 106 -14.97 5.39 -8.87
C GLU A 106 -15.31 4.93 -10.30
N GLU A 107 -14.67 3.88 -10.83
CA GLU A 107 -14.96 3.33 -12.18
C GLU A 107 -14.74 4.32 -13.33
N CYS A 108 -13.98 5.40 -13.12
CA CYS A 108 -13.74 6.39 -14.17
C CYS A 108 -12.64 5.90 -15.12
N ILE A 109 -12.96 5.88 -16.42
CA ILE A 109 -11.99 5.80 -17.50
C ILE A 109 -11.01 6.96 -17.31
N MET A 110 -9.80 6.69 -16.83
CA MET A 110 -8.76 7.70 -16.73
C MET A 110 -8.37 8.10 -18.17
N PRO A 111 -8.68 9.32 -18.64
CA PRO A 111 -8.21 9.75 -19.93
C PRO A 111 -6.73 10.12 -19.74
N ARG A 112 -5.81 9.19 -20.06
CA ARG A 112 -4.33 9.36 -19.98
C ARG A 112 -3.86 10.08 -18.71
N ALA A 113 -3.50 9.30 -17.68
CA ALA A 113 -2.91 9.82 -16.46
C ALA A 113 -1.66 10.67 -16.75
N THR A 114 -1.72 11.96 -16.39
CA THR A 114 -0.60 12.89 -16.49
C THR A 114 0.48 12.52 -15.47
N ASP A 115 1.67 12.23 -16.00
CA ASP A 115 3.02 12.31 -15.43
C ASP A 115 3.16 12.77 -13.95
N PRO A 116 3.10 11.87 -12.96
CA PRO A 116 3.47 12.21 -11.59
C PRO A 116 4.99 12.40 -11.45
N HIS A 117 5.41 13.49 -10.82
CA HIS A 117 6.80 13.75 -10.45
C HIS A 117 7.10 13.13 -9.08
N HIS A 118 7.80 12.00 -9.07
CA HIS A 118 8.24 11.32 -7.84
C HIS A 118 9.56 11.89 -7.31
N TYR A 119 9.88 11.67 -6.03
CA TYR A 119 11.15 12.12 -5.43
C TYR A 119 12.39 11.61 -6.18
N ALA A 120 12.30 10.44 -6.83
CA ALA A 120 13.38 9.80 -7.57
C ALA A 120 13.39 10.14 -9.08
N GLY A 121 12.45 10.98 -9.54
CA GLY A 121 12.36 11.41 -10.94
C GLY A 121 10.98 11.21 -11.56
N HIS A 122 10.88 11.50 -12.86
CA HIS A 122 9.66 11.27 -13.63
C HIS A 122 9.50 9.78 -13.94
N VAL A 123 8.27 9.28 -13.81
CA VAL A 123 7.91 7.88 -14.09
C VAL A 123 6.65 7.84 -14.95
N GLU A 124 6.75 7.20 -16.12
CA GLU A 124 5.61 6.97 -17.01
C GLU A 124 4.88 5.68 -16.64
N TYR A 125 3.55 5.76 -16.52
CA TYR A 125 2.69 4.63 -16.18
C TYR A 125 1.72 4.29 -17.31
N ARG A 126 1.60 3.00 -17.61
CA ARG A 126 0.61 2.47 -18.57
C ARG A 126 -0.66 2.09 -17.80
N THR A 127 -1.76 2.80 -18.03
CA THR A 127 -3.05 2.60 -17.34
C THR A 127 -3.90 1.44 -17.87
N GLU A 128 -3.43 0.74 -18.91
CA GLU A 128 -4.13 -0.41 -19.50
C GLU A 128 -4.29 -1.53 -18.44
N GLY A 129 -5.53 -2.00 -18.25
CA GLY A 129 -5.86 -3.10 -17.32
C GLY A 129 -5.83 -2.73 -15.83
N TRP A 130 -5.70 -1.45 -15.46
CA TRP A 130 -5.66 -1.04 -14.05
C TRP A 130 -6.95 -1.39 -13.30
N LEU A 131 -8.11 -1.15 -13.91
CA LEU A 131 -9.40 -1.49 -13.31
C LEU A 131 -9.57 -3.00 -13.09
N GLU A 132 -9.07 -3.83 -14.00
CA GLU A 132 -9.15 -5.29 -13.89
C GLU A 132 -8.24 -5.79 -12.76
N LYS A 133 -7.04 -5.22 -12.64
CA LYS A 133 -6.12 -5.48 -11.53
C LYS A 133 -6.66 -4.99 -10.18
N ASN A 134 -7.33 -3.83 -10.14
CA ASN A 134 -7.93 -3.30 -8.91
C ASN A 134 -9.16 -4.12 -8.45
N LYS A 135 -9.94 -4.67 -9.39
CA LYS A 135 -11.15 -5.44 -9.08
C LYS A 135 -10.89 -6.87 -8.63
N ASP A 136 -9.71 -7.41 -8.95
CA ASP A 136 -9.34 -8.82 -8.74
C ASP A 136 -10.50 -9.80 -9.08
N PRO A 137 -11.06 -9.77 -10.31
CA PRO A 137 -12.27 -10.52 -10.64
C PRO A 137 -11.95 -12.02 -10.75
N LEU A 138 -12.06 -12.74 -9.63
CA LEU A 138 -11.99 -14.19 -9.61
C LEU A 138 -13.30 -14.81 -10.11
N ASN A 139 -13.20 -15.84 -10.96
CA ASN A 139 -14.36 -16.56 -11.44
C ASN A 139 -15.03 -17.33 -10.30
N SER A 140 -16.26 -16.95 -9.96
CA SER A 140 -17.05 -17.53 -8.86
C SER A 140 -17.29 -19.04 -9.00
N ASN A 141 -17.37 -19.57 -10.23
CA ASN A 141 -17.50 -21.01 -10.43
C ASN A 141 -16.21 -21.75 -10.09
N LEU A 142 -15.05 -21.17 -10.44
CA LEU A 142 -13.76 -21.76 -10.12
C LEU A 142 -13.48 -21.70 -8.62
N THR A 143 -13.77 -20.58 -7.96
CA THR A 143 -13.57 -20.45 -6.51
C THR A 143 -14.45 -21.44 -5.74
N ASN A 144 -15.70 -21.66 -6.15
CA ASN A 144 -16.59 -22.66 -5.55
C ASN A 144 -16.10 -24.11 -5.74
N VAL A 145 -15.59 -24.44 -6.93
CA VAL A 145 -15.02 -25.77 -7.20
C VAL A 145 -13.74 -26.00 -6.40
N LEU A 146 -12.87 -24.98 -6.29
CA LEU A 146 -11.64 -25.06 -5.52
C LEU A 146 -11.91 -25.15 -4.00
N ALA A 147 -12.93 -24.44 -3.49
CA ALA A 147 -13.37 -24.52 -2.10
C ALA A 147 -14.01 -25.88 -1.74
N SER A 148 -14.59 -26.57 -2.73
CA SER A 148 -15.17 -27.92 -2.59
C SER A 148 -14.21 -29.05 -3.02
N SER A 149 -12.94 -28.71 -3.27
CA SER A 149 -11.92 -29.68 -3.68
C SER A 149 -11.78 -30.83 -2.68
N LYS A 150 -11.47 -32.03 -3.20
CA LYS A 150 -11.18 -33.22 -2.40
C LYS A 150 -9.83 -33.12 -1.68
N ASP A 151 -8.93 -32.28 -2.18
CA ASP A 151 -7.66 -31.99 -1.52
C ASP A 151 -7.89 -31.00 -0.38
N LYS A 152 -7.61 -31.45 0.85
CA LYS A 152 -7.77 -30.65 2.06
C LYS A 152 -6.94 -29.36 2.03
N PHE A 153 -5.74 -29.38 1.44
CA PHE A 153 -4.90 -28.19 1.33
C PHE A 153 -5.52 -27.13 0.43
N ILE A 154 -6.05 -27.55 -0.73
CA ILE A 154 -6.73 -26.66 -1.67
C ILE A 154 -8.04 -26.14 -1.08
N ALA A 155 -8.84 -27.00 -0.46
CA ALA A 155 -10.08 -26.60 0.20
C ALA A 155 -9.86 -25.56 1.31
N THR A 156 -8.79 -25.70 2.11
CA THR A 156 -8.41 -24.72 3.14
C THR A 156 -7.86 -23.42 2.54
N LEU A 157 -7.25 -23.44 1.36
CA LEU A 157 -6.76 -22.24 0.69
C LEU A 157 -7.91 -21.33 0.20
N PHE A 158 -9.05 -21.91 -0.15
CA PHE A 158 -10.23 -21.23 -0.69
C PHE A 158 -11.44 -21.26 0.27
N GLU A 159 -11.22 -21.53 1.55
CA GLU A 159 -12.29 -21.68 2.54
C GLU A 159 -13.16 -20.42 2.67
N GLU A 160 -12.55 -19.23 2.55
CA GLU A 160 -13.23 -17.93 2.58
C GLU A 160 -14.24 -17.72 1.44
N TYR A 161 -14.11 -18.47 0.33
CA TYR A 161 -15.02 -18.39 -0.81
C TYR A 161 -16.21 -19.34 -0.71
N ARG A 162 -16.24 -20.25 0.28
CA ARG A 162 -17.29 -21.27 0.43
C ARG A 162 -18.66 -20.67 0.78
N ASP A 163 -18.68 -19.52 1.45
CA ASP A 163 -19.89 -18.86 1.97
C ASP A 163 -20.43 -17.74 1.05
N LEU A 164 -19.82 -17.53 -0.12
CA LEU A 164 -20.30 -16.55 -1.11
C LEU A 164 -21.52 -17.07 -1.90
N THR A 165 -22.52 -17.62 -1.22
CA THR A 165 -23.86 -17.78 -1.78
C THR A 165 -24.56 -16.43 -1.89
N VAL A 166 -24.44 -15.80 -3.06
CA VAL A 166 -25.36 -14.84 -3.74
C VAL A 166 -25.85 -13.58 -2.98
N SER A 167 -25.68 -13.44 -1.66
CA SER A 167 -26.35 -12.39 -0.88
C SER A 167 -25.43 -11.41 -0.13
N GLN A 168 -24.10 -11.46 -0.29
CA GLN A 168 -23.19 -10.55 0.43
C GLN A 168 -22.25 -9.68 -0.42
N LEU A 169 -22.33 -9.74 -1.76
CA LEU A 169 -21.53 -8.87 -2.63
C LEU A 169 -22.00 -7.40 -2.66
N VAL A 170 -23.07 -7.03 -1.96
CA VAL A 170 -23.63 -5.66 -1.96
C VAL A 170 -23.46 -4.93 -0.62
N LEU A 171 -23.02 -5.59 0.47
CA LEU A 171 -23.09 -4.99 1.81
C LEU A 171 -21.75 -4.81 2.57
N SER A 172 -20.59 -5.15 2.00
CA SER A 172 -19.29 -4.86 2.65
C SER A 172 -18.58 -3.59 2.13
N ARG A 173 -19.22 -2.83 1.22
CA ARG A 173 -18.70 -1.53 0.71
C ARG A 173 -19.41 -0.30 1.29
N ALA A 174 -20.14 -0.46 2.40
CA ALA A 174 -20.78 0.64 3.10
C ALA A 174 -20.60 0.49 4.62
N ALA A 175 -19.37 0.71 5.09
CA ALA A 175 -19.06 1.08 6.47
C ALA A 175 -17.72 1.83 6.48
#